data_AF-A0AAD7AM97-F1
#
_entry.id   AF-A0AAD7AM97-F1
#
_cell.length_a   1.000
_cell.length_b   1.000
_cell.length_c   1.000
_cell.angle_alpha   90.00
_cell.angle_beta   90.00
_cell.angle_gamma   90.00
#
_symmetry.space_group_name_H-M   'P 1'
#
loop_
_entity.id
_entity.type
_entity.pdbx_description
1 polymer ?
#
loop_
_entity_poly.entity_id
_entity_poly.type
_entity_poly.pdbx_seq_one_letter_code
_entity_poly.pdbx_strand_id
1 'polypeptide(L)'
;MASRGLRRSPRKPKNKDAKQKQGKKEEPPLPAIKWQADDGALIWSLIAQMEVKENRLVLFGKQDSHENTSGDSKIAVYKRIGGEIIPDLFALSPNALAKRVKGKAEE
;
A
#
# COMPACT_ATOMS: atom_id res chain seq x y z
N MET A 1 -38.82 34.53 -40.32
CA MET A 1 -38.88 33.27 -39.56
C MET A 1 -37.80 33.29 -38.50
N ALA A 2 -38.17 32.90 -37.29
CA ALA A 2 -37.44 33.14 -36.06
C ALA A 2 -36.34 32.11 -35.75
N SER A 3 -35.51 32.47 -34.76
CA SER A 3 -34.74 31.57 -33.87
C SER A 3 -33.45 31.00 -34.48
N ARG A 4 -32.30 30.91 -33.80
CA ARG A 4 -32.05 30.54 -32.39
C ARG A 4 -30.61 30.93 -32.05
N GLY A 5 -30.42 31.63 -30.93
CA GLY A 5 -29.08 31.93 -30.41
C GLY A 5 -28.40 30.70 -29.82
N LEU A 6 -27.07 30.65 -29.91
CA LEU A 6 -26.21 29.81 -29.08
C LEU A 6 -25.06 30.67 -28.57
N ARG A 7 -25.27 31.27 -27.41
CA ARG A 7 -24.23 31.91 -26.60
C ARG A 7 -23.22 30.82 -26.23
N ARG A 8 -21.96 30.96 -26.66
CA ARG A 8 -20.86 30.14 -26.11
C ARG A 8 -20.50 30.71 -24.75
N SER A 9 -21.03 30.12 -23.68
CA SER A 9 -20.57 30.41 -22.32
C SER A 9 -19.10 30.03 -22.16
N PRO A 10 -18.29 30.85 -21.46
CA PRO A 10 -16.92 30.47 -21.14
C PRO A 10 -16.90 29.27 -20.21
N ARG A 11 -16.03 28.30 -20.51
CA ARG A 11 -15.80 27.10 -19.68
C ARG A 11 -15.30 27.55 -18.30
N LYS A 12 -16.10 27.30 -17.26
CA LYS A 12 -15.64 27.36 -15.87
C LYS A 12 -14.44 26.41 -15.69
N PRO A 13 -13.36 26.81 -14.99
CA PRO A 13 -12.30 25.88 -14.63
C PRO A 13 -12.90 24.79 -13.72
N LYS A 14 -12.69 23.52 -14.08
CA LYS A 14 -12.97 22.39 -13.19
C LYS A 14 -12.03 22.51 -12.00
N ASN A 15 -12.59 22.92 -10.85
CA ASN A 15 -11.96 22.71 -9.55
C ASN A 15 -11.50 21.25 -9.50
N LYS A 16 -10.18 21.05 -9.47
CA LYS A 16 -9.61 19.76 -9.10
C LYS A 16 -10.10 19.50 -7.70
N ASP A 17 -10.97 18.52 -7.56
CA ASP A 17 -11.43 18.01 -6.27
C ASP A 17 -10.22 17.89 -5.37
N ALA A 18 -10.21 18.74 -4.34
CA ALA A 18 -9.31 18.66 -3.24
C ALA A 18 -9.48 17.26 -2.67
N LYS A 19 -8.54 16.37 -3.00
CA LYS A 19 -8.40 15.09 -2.34
C LYS A 19 -8.18 15.44 -0.88
N GLN A 20 -9.27 15.35 -0.10
CA GLN A 20 -9.29 15.53 1.33
C GLN A 20 -8.13 14.70 1.88
N LYS A 21 -7.07 15.40 2.30
CA LYS A 21 -6.08 14.84 3.20
C LYS A 21 -6.85 14.56 4.48
N GLN A 22 -7.32 13.32 4.63
CA GLN A 22 -7.85 12.81 5.88
C GLN A 22 -6.86 13.22 6.97
N GLY A 23 -7.38 13.94 7.97
CA GLY A 23 -6.60 14.47 9.08
C GLY A 23 -5.72 13.37 9.65
N LYS A 24 -4.45 13.71 9.89
CA LYS A 24 -3.54 12.86 10.66
C LYS A 24 -4.17 12.67 12.03
N LYS A 25 -4.91 11.57 12.23
CA LYS A 25 -4.99 10.97 13.56
C LYS A 25 -3.55 10.59 13.89
N GLU A 26 -3.01 11.18 14.94
CA GLU A 26 -1.70 10.81 15.47
C GLU A 26 -1.81 9.36 15.92
N GLU A 27 -1.44 8.46 15.02
CA GLU A 27 -1.32 7.05 15.30
C GLU A 27 -0.17 6.90 16.30
N PRO A 28 -0.36 6.17 17.42
CA PRO A 28 0.66 6.06 18.44
C PRO A 28 1.98 5.59 17.81
N PRO A 29 3.13 6.16 18.22
CA PRO A 29 4.41 5.82 17.62
C PRO A 29 4.67 4.33 17.80
N LEU A 30 4.73 3.60 16.67
CA LEU A 30 5.08 2.18 16.71
C LEU A 30 6.49 2.02 17.28
N PRO A 31 6.72 1.09 18.21
CA PRO A 31 8.06 0.79 18.73
C PRO A 31 9.00 0.37 17.61
N ALA A 32 10.31 0.52 17.84
CA ALA A 32 11.33 0.14 16.85
C ALA A 32 11.31 -1.38 16.60
N ILE A 33 11.40 -1.78 15.34
CA ILE A 33 11.46 -3.18 14.93
C ILE A 33 12.91 -3.63 14.97
N LYS A 34 13.23 -4.67 15.74
CA LYS A 34 14.57 -5.25 15.84
C LYS A 34 14.79 -6.26 14.70
N TRP A 35 15.02 -5.78 13.49
CA TRP A 35 15.19 -6.64 12.30
C TRP A 35 16.36 -7.63 12.39
N GLN A 36 17.40 -7.28 13.14
CA GLN A 36 18.62 -8.07 13.30
C GLN A 36 18.62 -8.93 14.59
N ALA A 37 17.51 -8.95 15.34
CA ALA A 37 17.40 -9.87 16.47
C ALA A 37 17.35 -11.33 15.97
N ASP A 38 17.78 -12.25 16.84
CA ASP A 38 17.70 -13.70 16.60
C ASP A 38 18.29 -14.10 15.23
N ASP A 39 19.53 -13.66 14.96
CA ASP A 39 20.27 -13.90 13.71
C ASP A 39 19.50 -13.51 12.44
N GLY A 40 18.63 -12.49 12.53
CA GLY A 40 17.85 -11.99 11.41
C GLY A 40 16.63 -12.88 11.08
N ALA A 41 16.13 -13.68 12.02
CA ALA A 41 14.95 -14.52 11.83
C ALA A 41 13.74 -13.76 11.24
N LEU A 42 13.59 -12.48 11.61
CA LEU A 42 12.51 -11.62 11.09
C LEU A 42 12.69 -11.28 9.60
N ILE A 43 13.94 -11.10 9.15
CA ILE A 43 14.26 -10.86 7.74
C ILE A 43 13.98 -12.13 6.93
N TRP A 44 14.36 -13.30 7.43
CA TRP A 44 14.03 -14.57 6.78
C TRP A 44 12.51 -14.81 6.70
N SER A 45 11.78 -14.47 7.76
CA SER A 45 10.31 -14.53 7.78
C SER A 45 9.69 -13.57 6.75
N LEU A 46 10.24 -12.37 6.61
CA LEU A 46 9.84 -11.41 5.58
C LEU A 46 10.06 -11.97 4.16
N ILE A 47 11.26 -12.52 3.89
CA ILE A 47 11.59 -13.11 2.58
C ILE A 47 10.63 -14.26 2.26
N ALA A 48 10.44 -15.19 3.20
CA ALA A 48 9.52 -16.31 3.01
C ALA A 48 8.09 -15.85 2.68
N GLN A 49 7.60 -14.80 3.36
CA GLN A 49 6.28 -14.23 3.09
C GLN A 49 6.20 -13.49 1.74
N MET A 50 7.31 -12.92 1.26
CA MET A 50 7.38 -12.29 -0.07
C MET A 50 7.35 -13.32 -1.20
N GLU A 51 7.77 -14.55 -0.94
CA GLU A 51 7.75 -15.67 -1.90
C GLU A 51 6.39 -16.38 -1.99
N VAL A 52 5.51 -16.19 -0.99
CA VAL A 52 4.11 -16.68 -1.03
C VAL A 52 3.44 -16.19 -2.31
N LYS A 53 2.85 -17.12 -3.07
CA LYS A 53 2.37 -16.89 -4.45
C LYS A 53 1.52 -15.63 -4.59
N GLU A 54 0.56 -15.42 -3.69
CA GLU A 54 -0.37 -14.29 -3.70
C GLU A 54 0.35 -12.95 -3.50
N ASN A 55 1.39 -12.94 -2.67
CA ASN A 55 2.19 -11.75 -2.39
C ASN A 55 3.20 -11.52 -3.52
N ARG A 56 3.88 -12.59 -3.93
CA ARG A 56 4.90 -12.59 -4.98
C ARG A 56 4.38 -12.01 -6.29
N LEU A 57 3.18 -12.42 -6.71
CA LEU A 57 2.54 -11.93 -7.94
C LEU A 57 2.38 -10.41 -7.99
N VAL A 58 2.14 -9.78 -6.83
CA VAL A 58 1.98 -8.32 -6.71
C VAL A 58 3.33 -7.63 -6.58
N LEU A 59 4.25 -8.23 -5.83
CA LEU A 59 5.54 -7.62 -5.50
C LEU A 59 6.50 -7.66 -6.68
N PHE A 60 6.57 -8.82 -7.36
CA PHE A 60 7.55 -9.12 -8.41
C PHE A 60 6.92 -9.34 -9.78
N GLY A 61 5.60 -9.39 -9.86
CA GLY A 61 4.88 -9.62 -11.11
C GLY A 61 4.64 -11.10 -11.40
N LYS A 62 4.11 -11.33 -12.60
CA LYS A 62 3.80 -12.67 -13.11
C LYS A 62 5.08 -13.36 -13.57
N GLN A 63 5.19 -14.65 -13.29
CA GLN A 63 6.23 -15.47 -13.88
C GLN A 63 5.74 -16.16 -15.16
N ASP A 64 4.47 -16.53 -15.19
CA ASP A 64 3.82 -17.12 -16.36
C ASP A 64 2.78 -16.19 -16.98
N SER A 65 2.63 -16.25 -18.30
CA SER A 65 1.66 -15.44 -19.05
C SER A 65 0.21 -15.73 -18.66
N HIS A 66 -0.07 -16.92 -18.13
CA HIS A 66 -1.39 -17.37 -17.69
C HIS A 66 -1.76 -16.94 -16.26
N GLU A 67 -0.82 -16.39 -15.49
CA GLU A 67 -1.14 -15.92 -14.15
C GLU A 67 -1.98 -14.64 -14.22
N ASN A 68 -3.00 -14.52 -13.37
CA ASN A 68 -3.74 -13.28 -13.24
C ASN A 68 -3.06 -12.40 -12.18
N THR A 69 -2.87 -11.12 -12.50
CA THR A 69 -2.48 -10.13 -11.50
C THR A 69 -3.63 -9.96 -10.54
N SER A 70 -3.39 -10.16 -9.24
CA SER A 70 -4.38 -9.76 -8.25
C SER A 70 -4.56 -8.24 -8.31
N GLY A 71 -5.78 -7.78 -8.05
CA GLY A 71 -6.08 -6.34 -7.96
C GLY A 71 -5.52 -5.67 -6.70
N ASP A 72 -4.69 -6.38 -5.94
CA ASP A 72 -4.10 -5.90 -4.70
C ASP A 72 -2.99 -4.88 -4.98
N SER A 73 -2.90 -3.89 -4.10
CA SER A 73 -1.78 -2.94 -4.12
C SER A 73 -0.59 -3.50 -3.34
N LYS A 74 0.64 -3.09 -3.70
CA LYS A 74 1.86 -3.46 -2.94
C LYS A 74 1.72 -3.18 -1.44
N ILE A 75 1.10 -2.06 -1.06
CA ILE A 75 0.91 -1.71 0.35
C ILE A 75 -0.08 -2.64 1.06
N ALA A 76 -1.09 -3.17 0.36
CA ALA A 76 -1.99 -4.17 0.91
C ALA A 76 -1.27 -5.49 1.18
N VAL A 77 -0.35 -5.88 0.29
CA VAL A 77 0.52 -7.04 0.49
C VAL A 77 1.46 -6.85 1.68
N TYR A 78 2.19 -5.74 1.76
CA TYR A 78 3.06 -5.48 2.92
C TYR A 78 2.29 -5.34 4.24
N LYS A 79 1.03 -4.92 4.19
CA LYS A 79 0.12 -4.94 5.34
C LYS A 79 -0.20 -6.37 5.76
N ARG A 80 -0.56 -7.25 4.82
CA ARG A 80 -0.77 -8.69 5.09
C ARG A 80 0.48 -9.34 5.68
N ILE A 81 1.63 -9.16 5.03
CA ILE A 81 2.92 -9.68 5.50
C ILE A 81 3.21 -9.19 6.93
N GLY A 82 3.06 -7.88 7.19
CA GLY A 82 3.29 -7.32 8.53
C GLY A 82 2.40 -7.94 9.61
N GLY A 83 1.16 -8.29 9.28
CA GLY A 83 0.26 -9.00 10.19
C GLY A 83 0.72 -10.42 10.51
N GLU A 84 1.33 -11.12 9.55
CA GLU A 84 1.87 -12.46 9.74
C GLU A 84 3.17 -12.47 10.56
N ILE A 85 4.11 -11.56 10.25
CA ILE A 85 5.44 -11.60 10.86
C ILE A 85 5.55 -10.82 12.18
N ILE A 86 4.69 -9.82 12.40
CA ILE A 86 4.70 -9.00 13.63
C ILE A 86 3.26 -8.64 14.05
N PRO A 87 2.46 -9.64 14.50
CA PRO A 87 1.05 -9.44 14.83
C PRO A 87 0.84 -8.38 15.93
N ASP A 88 1.75 -8.29 16.90
CA ASP A 88 1.67 -7.31 18.00
C ASP A 88 1.70 -5.87 17.50
N LEU A 89 2.59 -5.55 16.55
CA LEU A 89 2.68 -4.21 15.97
C LEU A 89 1.57 -3.96 14.97
N PHE A 90 1.09 -5.02 14.32
CA PHE A 90 -0.05 -4.92 13.42
C PHE A 90 -1.31 -4.52 14.18
N ALA A 91 -1.53 -5.06 15.38
CA ALA A 91 -2.67 -4.69 16.22
C ALA A 91 -2.64 -3.20 16.64
N LEU A 92 -1.45 -2.61 16.80
CA LEU A 92 -1.28 -1.20 17.13
C LEU A 92 -1.52 -0.28 15.94
N SER A 93 -0.86 -0.57 14.82
CA SER A 93 -0.95 0.23 13.61
C SER A 93 -0.64 -0.59 12.36
N PRO A 94 -1.67 -1.11 11.67
CA PRO A 94 -1.47 -1.86 10.45
C PRO A 94 -0.84 -1.02 9.32
N ASN A 95 -1.22 0.26 9.24
CA ASN A 95 -0.82 1.12 8.13
C ASN A 95 0.61 1.65 8.30
N ALA A 96 1.03 2.00 9.53
CA ALA A 96 2.40 2.40 9.78
C ALA A 96 3.35 1.20 9.71
N LEU A 97 2.92 0.02 10.17
CA LEU A 97 3.70 -1.21 10.04
C LEU A 97 3.95 -1.56 8.57
N ALA A 98 2.90 -1.56 7.74
CA ALA A 98 3.02 -1.85 6.30
C ALA A 98 4.06 -0.94 5.60
N LYS A 99 4.13 0.34 5.98
CA LYS A 99 5.13 1.27 5.45
C LYS A 99 6.55 0.93 5.89
N ARG A 100 6.74 0.48 7.13
CA ARG A 100 8.05 0.05 7.65
C ARG A 100 8.52 -1.25 7.02
N VAL A 101 7.62 -2.23 6.90
CA VAL A 101 7.90 -3.50 6.21
C VAL A 101 8.28 -3.23 4.75
N LYS A 102 7.51 -2.39 4.05
CA LYS A 102 7.85 -1.95 2.69
C LYS A 102 9.23 -1.29 2.63
N GLY A 103 9.48 -0.33 3.53
CA GLY A 103 10.75 0.39 3.58
C GLY A 103 11.94 -0.53 3.80
N LYS A 104 11.78 -1.61 4.58
CA LYS A 104 12.83 -2.63 4.79
C LYS A 104 13.01 -3.55 3.59
N ALA A 105 11.93 -3.92 2.91
CA ALA A 105 11.94 -4.84 1.78
C ALA A 105 12.50 -4.22 0.49
N GLU A 106 12.37 -2.90 0.34
CA GLU A 106 12.80 -2.15 -0.85
C GLU A 106 14.04 -1.27 -0.58
N GLU A 107 14.70 -1.46 0.56
CA GLU A 107 15.94 -0.76 0.97
C GLU A 107 17.16 -1.15 0.13
#